data_AF-A0A951JNB2-F1
#
_entry.id   AF-A0A951JNB2-F1
#
_cell.length_a   1.000
_cell.length_b   1.000
_cell.length_c   1.000
_cell.angle_alpha   90.00
_cell.angle_beta   90.00
_cell.angle_gamma   90.00
#
_symmetry.space_group_name_H-M   'P 1'
#
loop_
_entity.id
_entity.type
_entity.pdbx_description
1 polymer ?
#
loop_
_entity_poly.entity_id
_entity_poly.type
_entity_poly.pdbx_seq_one_letter_code
_entity_poly.pdbx_strand_id
1 'polypeptide(L)'
;MYRILVVAAALALPLSACGEREPTPQQQQARHEARLDACIAEALSVNAHRRLAMLDSLLAQSQARGSVPSLVSAPHKFAQVYATYADLRAHETAYRDSAYSATSKEDSTRFEAMAASFRVNRPSPESLEENVVRDYLRDFASSRRNPEHGCNHLLRKAEKEGE
;
A
#
# COMPACT_ATOMS: atom_id res chain seq x y z
N MET A 1 8.81 -22.29 -47.13
CA MET A 1 8.25 -22.95 -45.92
C MET A 1 7.65 -21.88 -45.04
N TYR A 2 6.32 -21.79 -45.02
CA TYR A 2 5.56 -20.70 -44.40
C TYR A 2 5.47 -20.89 -42.87
N ARG A 3 5.84 -19.84 -42.12
CA ARG A 3 5.67 -19.74 -40.67
C ARG A 3 4.19 -19.51 -40.35
N ILE A 4 3.55 -20.45 -39.67
CA ILE A 4 2.18 -20.29 -39.17
C ILE A 4 2.25 -19.48 -37.87
N LEU A 5 1.78 -18.24 -37.94
CA LEU A 5 1.48 -17.39 -36.80
C LEU A 5 0.21 -17.92 -36.11
N VAL A 6 0.35 -18.50 -34.92
CA VAL A 6 -0.78 -18.72 -34.02
C VAL A 6 -1.04 -17.40 -33.30
N VAL A 7 -2.00 -16.63 -33.82
CA VAL A 7 -2.57 -15.47 -33.12
C VAL A 7 -3.48 -16.01 -32.03
N ALA A 8 -2.98 -16.10 -30.80
CA ALA A 8 -3.80 -16.35 -29.64
C ALA A 8 -4.63 -15.09 -29.35
N ALA A 9 -5.85 -15.05 -29.87
CA ALA A 9 -6.87 -14.09 -29.46
C ALA A 9 -7.26 -14.41 -28.00
N ALA A 10 -6.61 -13.74 -27.05
CA ALA A 10 -7.05 -13.74 -25.65
C ALA A 10 -8.40 -12.99 -25.58
N LEU A 11 -9.47 -13.77 -25.41
CA LEU A 11 -10.82 -13.28 -25.16
C LEU A 11 -10.83 -12.39 -23.92
N ALA A 12 -10.91 -11.08 -24.14
CA ALA A 12 -11.31 -10.11 -23.13
C ALA A 12 -12.81 -10.33 -22.85
N LEU A 13 -13.12 -11.15 -21.85
CA LEU A 13 -14.49 -11.31 -21.36
C LEU A 13 -14.90 -10.04 -20.60
N PRO A 14 -15.97 -9.34 -21.03
CA PRO A 14 -16.50 -8.20 -20.30
C PRO A 14 -17.25 -8.70 -19.05
N LEU A 15 -16.61 -8.62 -17.90
CA LEU A 15 -17.26 -8.80 -16.60
C LEU A 15 -18.11 -7.55 -16.32
N SER A 16 -19.36 -7.53 -16.78
CA SER A 16 -20.31 -6.45 -16.49
C SER A 16 -21.76 -6.92 -16.58
N ALA A 17 -22.36 -7.27 -15.44
CA ALA A 17 -23.77 -6.99 -15.14
C ALA A 17 -24.01 -7.20 -13.63
N CYS A 18 -24.30 -6.10 -12.94
CA CYS A 18 -24.69 -6.01 -11.54
C CYS A 18 -26.15 -6.47 -11.35
N GLY A 19 -26.40 -7.16 -10.24
CA GLY A 19 -27.72 -7.61 -9.79
C GLY A 19 -27.55 -8.78 -8.83
N GLU A 20 -27.58 -8.50 -7.52
CA GLU A 20 -27.73 -9.48 -6.41
C GLU A 20 -27.00 -10.82 -6.56
N ARG A 21 -25.79 -10.82 -7.12
CA ARG A 21 -24.96 -12.01 -7.16
C ARG A 21 -24.00 -11.94 -5.99
N GLU A 22 -24.10 -12.91 -5.10
CA GLU A 22 -23.07 -13.12 -4.08
C GLU A 22 -21.70 -13.06 -4.76
N PRO A 23 -20.75 -12.31 -4.17
CA PRO A 23 -19.42 -12.14 -4.76
C PRO A 23 -18.79 -13.52 -4.96
N THR A 24 -18.21 -13.73 -6.15
CA THR A 24 -17.54 -15.00 -6.44
C THR A 24 -16.38 -15.23 -5.46
N PRO A 25 -15.94 -16.48 -5.22
CA PRO A 25 -14.81 -16.74 -4.33
C PRO A 25 -13.54 -15.94 -4.70
N GLN A 26 -13.32 -15.71 -6.00
CA GLN A 26 -12.21 -14.87 -6.48
C GLN A 26 -12.39 -13.40 -6.10
N GLN A 27 -13.61 -12.87 -6.16
CA GLN A 27 -13.92 -11.50 -5.74
C GLN A 27 -13.80 -11.33 -4.22
N GLN A 28 -14.23 -12.34 -3.45
CA GLN A 28 -14.07 -12.35 -1.99
C GLN A 28 -12.59 -12.36 -1.60
N GLN A 29 -11.78 -13.20 -2.25
CA GLN A 29 -10.33 -13.24 -2.05
C GLN A 29 -9.67 -11.90 -2.40
N ALA A 30 -10.03 -11.30 -3.54
CA ALA A 30 -9.47 -10.00 -3.94
C ALA A 30 -9.81 -8.87 -2.95
N ARG A 31 -11.06 -8.85 -2.44
CA ARG A 31 -11.49 -7.92 -1.38
C ARG A 31 -10.68 -8.14 -0.11
N HIS A 32 -10.52 -9.40 0.31
CA HIS A 32 -9.76 -9.75 1.49
C HIS A 32 -8.30 -9.27 1.39
N GLU A 33 -7.65 -9.52 0.26
CA GLU A 33 -6.27 -9.09 0.03
C GLU A 33 -6.14 -7.56 -0.01
N ALA A 34 -7.08 -6.87 -0.66
CA ALA A 34 -7.09 -5.40 -0.71
C ALA A 34 -7.25 -4.79 0.68
N ARG A 35 -8.14 -5.34 1.51
CA ARG A 35 -8.35 -4.91 2.89
C ARG A 35 -7.12 -5.14 3.76
N LEU A 36 -6.47 -6.31 3.61
CA LEU A 36 -5.22 -6.61 4.31
C LEU A 36 -4.13 -5.60 3.94
N ASP A 37 -3.96 -5.34 2.64
CA ASP A 37 -2.95 -4.42 2.14
C ASP A 37 -3.19 -2.99 2.63
N ALA A 38 -4.45 -2.54 2.66
CA ALA A 38 -4.83 -1.24 3.21
C ALA A 38 -4.48 -1.13 4.69
N CYS A 39 -4.83 -2.14 5.50
CA CYS A 39 -4.51 -2.15 6.93
C CYS A 39 -3.00 -2.10 7.20
N ILE A 40 -2.20 -2.88 6.47
CA ILE A 40 -0.74 -2.89 6.63
C ILE A 40 -0.15 -1.55 6.20
N ALA A 41 -0.57 -1.00 5.06
CA ALA A 41 -0.06 0.29 4.58
C ALA A 41 -0.37 1.43 5.54
N GLU A 42 -1.59 1.46 6.10
CA GLU A 42 -1.98 2.43 7.13
C GLU A 42 -1.14 2.28 8.40
N ALA A 43 -0.93 1.05 8.89
CA ALA A 43 -0.09 0.80 10.06
C ALA A 43 1.36 1.28 9.85
N LEU A 44 1.91 1.08 8.65
CA LEU A 44 3.25 1.56 8.30
C LEU A 44 3.32 3.09 8.20
N SER A 45 2.31 3.74 7.60
CA SER A 45 2.20 5.21 7.58
C SER A 45 2.18 5.78 9.00
N VAL A 46 1.33 5.26 9.88
CA VAL A 46 1.26 5.70 11.28
C VAL A 46 2.60 5.54 12.00
N ASN A 47 3.28 4.40 11.81
CA ASN A 47 4.60 4.17 12.41
C ASN A 47 5.67 5.11 11.84
N ALA A 48 5.65 5.36 10.53
CA ALA A 48 6.57 6.29 9.88
C ALA A 48 6.44 7.71 10.45
N HIS A 49 5.22 8.20 10.64
CA HIS A 49 4.96 9.50 11.26
C HIS A 49 5.42 9.56 12.73
N ARG A 50 5.21 8.48 13.50
CA ARG A 50 5.74 8.40 14.88
C ARG A 50 7.26 8.48 14.92
N ARG A 51 7.95 7.77 14.00
CA ARG A 51 9.41 7.83 13.87
C ARG A 51 9.89 9.22 13.45
N LEU A 52 9.22 9.85 12.49
CA LEU A 52 9.55 11.21 12.05
C LEU A 52 9.39 12.21 13.20
N ALA A 53 8.28 12.17 13.94
CA ALA A 53 8.04 13.05 15.08
C ALA A 53 9.08 12.88 16.20
N MET A 54 9.57 11.65 16.43
CA MET A 54 10.67 11.39 17.35
C MET A 54 11.96 12.07 16.87
N LEU A 55 12.27 11.96 15.57
CA LEU A 55 13.45 12.60 14.97
C LEU A 55 13.34 14.13 14.98
N ASP A 56 12.15 14.69 14.73
CA ASP A 56 11.88 16.13 14.86
C ASP A 56 12.19 16.62 16.28
N SER A 57 11.75 15.86 17.28
CA SER A 57 11.99 16.18 18.70
C SER A 57 13.49 16.15 19.04
N LEU A 58 14.23 15.16 18.52
CA LEU A 58 15.69 15.07 18.70
C LEU A 58 16.43 16.19 17.98
N LEU A 59 15.99 16.54 16.77
CA LEU A 59 16.57 17.63 15.99
C LEU A 59 16.40 18.96 16.74
N ALA A 60 15.20 19.27 17.23
CA ALA A 60 14.92 20.48 18.02
C ALA A 60 15.80 20.56 19.28
N GLN A 61 15.96 19.45 20.01
CA GLN A 61 16.83 19.39 21.19
C GLN A 61 18.31 19.62 20.85
N SER A 62 18.80 19.07 19.74
CA SER A 62 20.19 19.28 19.32
C SER A 62 20.46 20.73 18.93
N GLN A 63 19.54 21.36 18.21
CA GLN A 63 19.62 22.77 17.81
C GLN A 63 19.65 23.68 19.04
N ALA A 64 18.82 23.40 20.05
CA ALA A 64 18.82 24.13 21.32
C ALA A 64 20.15 24.03 22.09
N ARG A 65 20.94 22.99 21.86
CA ARG A 65 22.25 22.77 22.51
C ARG A 65 23.44 23.30 21.71
N GLY A 66 23.21 23.92 20.55
CA GLY A 66 24.26 24.54 19.73
C GLY A 66 25.23 23.56 19.06
N SER A 67 24.89 22.27 18.95
CA SER A 67 25.71 21.27 18.26
C SER A 67 25.23 21.02 16.82
N VAL A 68 26.18 20.73 15.92
CA VAL A 68 25.90 20.58 14.47
C VAL A 68 25.23 19.22 14.19
N PRO A 69 24.14 19.17 13.40
CA PRO A 69 23.14 18.09 13.46
C PRO A 69 23.39 16.93 12.48
N SER A 70 24.62 16.74 11.98
CA SER A 70 24.89 15.84 10.85
C SER A 70 24.48 14.38 11.11
N LEU A 71 24.55 13.93 12.37
CA LEU A 71 24.11 12.58 12.77
C LEU A 71 22.58 12.41 12.76
N VAL A 72 21.81 13.50 12.80
CA VAL A 72 20.34 13.47 12.83
C VAL A 72 19.74 13.87 11.48
N SER A 73 20.44 14.68 10.66
CA SER A 73 19.89 15.22 9.41
C SER A 73 19.66 14.16 8.32
N ALA A 74 20.60 13.23 8.13
CA ALA A 74 20.43 12.17 7.13
C ALA A 74 19.32 11.15 7.50
N PRO A 75 19.28 10.63 8.75
CA PRO A 75 18.15 9.81 9.20
C PRO A 75 16.81 10.54 9.15
N HIS A 76 16.78 11.84 9.49
CA HIS A 76 15.58 12.67 9.41
C HIS A 76 15.05 12.79 7.97
N LYS A 77 15.93 13.11 7.01
CA LYS A 77 15.55 13.18 5.60
C LYS A 77 15.03 11.84 5.08
N PHE A 78 15.67 10.72 5.46
CA PHE A 78 15.18 9.39 5.11
C PHE A 78 13.78 9.14 5.69
N ALA A 79 13.57 9.43 6.98
CA ALA A 79 12.28 9.25 7.63
C ALA A 79 11.18 10.11 7.01
N GLN A 80 11.49 11.35 6.60
CA GLN A 80 10.54 12.23 5.91
C GLN A 80 10.09 11.66 4.56
N VAL A 81 11.04 11.18 3.76
CA VAL A 81 10.73 10.55 2.46
C VAL A 81 9.99 9.24 2.65
N TYR A 82 10.35 8.45 3.67
CA TYR A 82 9.63 7.21 4.03
C TYR A 82 8.20 7.50 4.45
N ALA A 83 7.95 8.47 5.33
CA ALA A 83 6.60 8.84 5.76
C ALA A 83 5.75 9.29 4.58
N THR A 84 6.31 10.13 3.70
CA THR A 84 5.64 10.57 2.48
C THR A 84 5.27 9.38 1.58
N TYR A 85 6.21 8.45 1.34
CA TYR A 85 5.96 7.26 0.53
C TYR A 85 4.90 6.34 1.18
N ALA A 86 4.97 6.16 2.50
CA ALA A 86 4.03 5.35 3.24
C ALA A 86 2.61 5.94 3.17
N ASP A 87 2.44 7.25 3.24
CA ASP A 87 1.14 7.93 3.08
C ASP A 87 0.56 7.71 1.68
N LEU A 88 1.38 7.89 0.64
CA LEU A 88 0.96 7.63 -0.74
C LEU A 88 0.47 6.18 -0.91
N ARG A 89 1.19 5.22 -0.32
CA ARG A 89 0.79 3.81 -0.33
C ARG A 89 -0.45 3.52 0.50
N ALA A 90 -0.62 4.16 1.65
CA ALA A 90 -1.83 4.04 2.47
C ALA A 90 -3.06 4.57 1.72
N HIS A 91 -2.96 5.73 1.07
CA HIS A 91 -4.04 6.27 0.25
C HIS A 91 -4.34 5.39 -0.98
N GLU A 92 -3.31 4.96 -1.72
CA GLU A 92 -3.49 4.07 -2.87
C GLU A 92 -4.24 2.80 -2.48
N THR A 93 -3.82 2.14 -1.39
CA THR A 93 -4.41 0.87 -0.95
C THR A 93 -5.80 1.04 -0.36
N ALA A 94 -6.07 2.13 0.37
CA ALA A 94 -7.42 2.45 0.85
C ALA A 94 -8.41 2.70 -0.28
N TYR A 95 -8.01 3.41 -1.34
CA TYR A 95 -8.86 3.58 -2.52
C TYR A 95 -9.05 2.28 -3.29
N ARG A 96 -8.04 1.40 -3.36
CA ARG A 96 -8.22 0.06 -3.94
C ARG A 96 -9.20 -0.78 -3.13
N ASP A 97 -9.10 -0.80 -1.81
CA ASP A 97 -10.06 -1.49 -0.93
C ASP A 97 -11.49 -0.97 -1.16
N SER A 98 -11.64 0.35 -1.25
CA SER A 98 -12.93 0.99 -1.58
C SER A 98 -13.44 0.59 -2.96
N ALA A 99 -12.58 0.47 -3.97
CA ALA A 99 -12.96 0.01 -5.30
C ALA A 99 -13.49 -1.42 -5.28
N TYR A 100 -12.81 -2.35 -4.59
CA TYR A 100 -13.26 -3.73 -4.49
C TYR A 100 -14.55 -3.88 -3.66
N SER A 101 -14.79 -2.97 -2.73
CA SER A 101 -15.98 -2.95 -1.87
C SER A 101 -17.16 -2.14 -2.44
N ALA A 102 -16.97 -1.45 -3.56
CA ALA A 102 -18.01 -0.63 -4.18
C ALA A 102 -19.21 -1.47 -4.66
N THR A 103 -20.41 -0.92 -4.50
CA THR A 103 -21.67 -1.56 -4.92
C THR A 103 -22.07 -1.20 -6.35
N SER A 104 -21.52 -0.13 -6.91
CA SER A 104 -21.73 0.32 -8.28
C SER A 104 -20.44 0.26 -9.09
N LYS A 105 -20.57 0.06 -10.41
CA LYS A 105 -19.41 0.04 -11.33
C LYS A 105 -18.78 1.42 -11.41
N GLU A 106 -19.60 2.46 -11.42
CA GLU A 106 -19.20 3.86 -11.48
C GLU A 106 -18.31 4.23 -10.28
N ASP A 107 -18.71 3.85 -9.06
CA ASP A 107 -17.92 4.11 -7.85
C ASP A 107 -16.64 3.28 -7.85
N SER A 108 -16.70 2.01 -8.24
CA SER A 108 -15.52 1.15 -8.37
C SER A 108 -14.48 1.80 -9.29
N THR A 109 -14.89 2.21 -10.50
CA THR A 109 -14.00 2.86 -11.47
C THR A 109 -13.47 4.19 -10.95
N ARG A 110 -14.30 5.00 -10.26
CA ARG A 110 -13.84 6.24 -9.64
C ARG A 110 -12.74 5.98 -8.61
N PHE A 111 -12.93 5.01 -7.73
CA PHE A 111 -11.93 4.68 -6.70
C PHE A 111 -10.66 4.09 -7.30
N GLU A 112 -10.74 3.29 -8.36
CA GLU A 112 -9.55 2.82 -9.10
C GLU A 112 -8.77 3.99 -9.70
N ALA A 113 -9.45 4.97 -10.29
CA ALA A 113 -8.81 6.17 -10.82
C ALA A 113 -8.14 7.00 -9.72
N MET A 114 -8.79 7.13 -8.55
CA MET A 114 -8.19 7.78 -7.38
C MET A 114 -6.95 7.03 -6.91
N ALA A 115 -7.01 5.71 -6.76
CA ALA A 115 -5.85 4.89 -6.39
C ALA A 115 -4.68 5.06 -7.37
N ALA A 116 -4.96 5.09 -8.68
CA ALA A 116 -3.93 5.28 -9.69
C ALA A 116 -3.22 6.64 -9.57
N SER A 117 -3.89 7.68 -9.06
CA SER A 117 -3.29 9.00 -8.88
C SER A 117 -2.22 9.06 -7.76
N PHE A 118 -2.24 8.11 -6.82
CA PHE A 118 -1.26 7.99 -5.73
C PHE A 118 -0.06 7.09 -6.08
N ARG A 119 -0.06 6.46 -7.27
CA ARG A 119 1.06 5.61 -7.70
C ARG A 119 2.31 6.46 -7.89
N VAL A 120 3.36 6.08 -7.18
CA VAL A 120 4.67 6.74 -7.27
C VAL A 120 5.41 6.23 -8.49
N ASN A 121 5.93 7.14 -9.30
CA ASN A 121 6.81 6.80 -10.42
C ASN A 121 8.08 6.11 -9.91
N ARG A 122 8.68 5.26 -10.75
CA ARG A 122 9.92 4.58 -10.40
C ARG A 122 11.01 5.63 -10.09
N PRO A 123 11.61 5.60 -8.88
CA PRO A 123 12.68 6.54 -8.54
C PRO A 123 13.93 6.28 -9.36
N SER A 124 14.79 7.30 -9.48
CA SER A 124 16.09 7.17 -10.12
C SER A 124 16.96 6.12 -9.40
N PRO A 125 17.77 5.33 -10.12
CA PRO A 125 18.71 4.42 -9.49
C PRO A 125 19.65 5.14 -8.52
N GLU A 126 20.00 4.48 -7.42
CA GLU A 126 20.90 4.93 -6.35
C GLU A 126 20.43 6.19 -5.59
N SER A 127 19.18 6.61 -5.82
CA SER A 127 18.57 7.74 -5.10
C SER A 127 18.17 7.37 -3.67
N LEU A 128 17.98 8.41 -2.84
CA LEU A 128 17.40 8.25 -1.51
C LEU A 128 16.01 7.60 -1.60
N GLU A 129 15.22 8.03 -2.57
CA GLU A 129 13.86 7.56 -2.83
C GLU A 129 13.84 6.07 -3.18
N GLU A 130 14.77 5.58 -3.99
CA GLU A 130 14.88 4.14 -4.27
C GLU A 130 15.19 3.34 -3.01
N ASN A 131 16.10 3.83 -2.18
CA ASN A 131 16.45 3.16 -0.92
C ASN A 131 15.24 3.13 0.04
N VAL A 132 14.48 4.22 0.12
CA VAL A 132 13.24 4.30 0.91
C VAL A 132 12.18 3.33 0.38
N VAL A 133 11.94 3.30 -0.93
CA VAL A 133 10.97 2.37 -1.55
C VAL A 133 11.34 0.94 -1.25
N ARG A 134 12.62 0.58 -1.36
CA ARG A 134 13.11 -0.78 -1.05
C ARG A 134 12.88 -1.15 0.41
N ASP A 135 13.15 -0.25 1.35
CA ASP A 135 12.92 -0.49 2.77
C ASP A 135 11.43 -0.60 3.11
N TYR A 136 10.59 0.28 2.57
CA TYR A 136 9.14 0.18 2.73
C TYR A 136 8.61 -1.17 2.22
N LEU A 137 9.03 -1.60 1.02
CA LEU A 137 8.58 -2.88 0.45
C LEU A 137 9.03 -4.07 1.31
N ARG A 138 10.22 -4.00 1.91
CA ARG A 138 10.69 -5.01 2.87
C ARG A 138 9.79 -5.04 4.11
N ASP A 139 9.49 -3.88 4.70
CA ASP A 139 8.66 -3.77 5.91
C ASP A 139 7.23 -4.23 5.66
N PHE A 140 6.66 -3.86 4.51
CA PHE A 140 5.34 -4.30 4.07
C PHE A 140 5.29 -5.81 3.91
N ALA A 141 6.24 -6.40 3.19
CA ALA A 141 6.29 -7.84 2.99
C ALA A 141 6.55 -8.61 4.30
N SER A 142 7.34 -8.04 5.21
CA SER A 142 7.54 -8.58 6.56
C SER A 142 6.24 -8.59 7.36
N SER A 143 5.51 -7.46 7.37
CA SER A 143 4.23 -7.31 8.06
C SER A 143 3.17 -8.27 7.52
N ARG A 144 3.12 -8.45 6.19
CA ARG A 144 2.20 -9.39 5.53
C ARG A 144 2.47 -10.85 5.89
N ARG A 145 3.73 -11.23 6.13
CA ARG A 145 4.11 -12.60 6.53
C ARG A 145 4.08 -12.84 8.03
N ASN A 146 3.96 -11.79 8.86
CA ASN A 146 4.01 -11.91 10.30
C ASN A 146 2.63 -12.29 10.88
N PRO A 147 2.43 -13.53 11.37
CA PRO A 147 1.13 -13.96 11.87
C PRO A 147 0.64 -13.18 13.10
N GLU A 148 1.56 -12.54 13.84
CA GLU A 148 1.27 -11.73 15.02
C GLU A 148 0.97 -10.25 14.68
N HIS A 149 1.04 -9.87 13.40
CA HIS A 149 0.72 -8.52 13.00
C HIS A 149 -0.80 -8.28 13.16
N GLY A 150 -1.20 -7.18 13.81
CA GLY A 150 -2.61 -6.90 14.14
C GLY A 150 -3.58 -7.04 12.95
N CYS A 151 -3.17 -6.62 11.75
CA CYS A 151 -3.96 -6.77 10.52
C CYS A 151 -4.26 -8.22 10.14
N ASN A 152 -3.38 -9.18 10.46
CA ASN A 152 -3.55 -10.59 10.13
C ASN A 152 -4.53 -11.30 11.09
N HIS A 153 -4.78 -10.74 12.27
CA HIS A 153 -5.75 -11.29 13.23
C HIS A 153 -7.19 -10.84 12.97
N LEU A 154 -7.39 -9.60 12.52
CA LEU A 154 -8.71 -9.08 12.16
C LEU A 154 -9.38 -9.92 11.07
N LEU A 155 -8.57 -10.52 10.20
CA LEU A 155 -9.01 -11.37 9.10
C LEU A 155 -9.40 -12.78 9.55
N ARG A 156 -8.66 -13.37 10.51
CA ARG A 156 -8.96 -14.69 11.07
C ARG A 156 -10.24 -14.74 11.91
N LYS A 157 -10.68 -13.60 12.48
CA LYS A 157 -11.95 -13.53 13.21
C LYS A 157 -13.15 -13.55 12.25
N ALA A 158 -13.07 -12.83 11.13
CA ALA A 158 -14.14 -12.80 10.13
C ALA A 158 -14.37 -14.18 9.47
N GLU A 159 -13.32 -15.00 9.32
CA GLU A 159 -13.42 -16.38 8.80
C GLU A 159 -14.10 -17.34 9.78
N LYS A 160 -13.98 -17.11 11.11
CA LYS A 160 -14.55 -17.99 12.14
C LYS A 160 -15.99 -17.66 12.53
N GLU A 161 -16.47 -16.47 12.20
CA GLU A 161 -17.84 -16.02 12.49
C GLU A 161 -18.80 -16.22 11.31
N GLY A 162 -18.29 -16.74 10.17
CA GLY A 162 -19.06 -17.06 8.96
C GLY A 162 -19.30 -18.56 8.72
N GLU A 163 -18.90 -19.43 9.65
CA GLU A 163 -19.31 -20.85 9.75
C GLU A 163 -20.47 -21.02 10.73
#